data_AF-A0A1I4WH06-F1
#
_entry.id   AF-A0A1I4WH06-F1
#
_cell.length_a   1.000
_cell.length_b   1.000
_cell.length_c   1.000
_cell.angle_alpha   90.00
_cell.angle_beta   90.00
_cell.angle_gamma   90.00
#
_symmetry.space_group_name_H-M   'P 1'
#
loop_
_entity.id
_entity.type
_entity.pdbx_description
1 polymer ?
#
loop_
_entity_poly.entity_id
_entity_poly.type
_entity_poly.pdbx_seq_one_letter_code
_entity_poly.pdbx_strand_id
1 'polypeptide(L)'
;MNKFIISTFISALILGSTSVSASGNKESALTPIRAQDILNVMSCKDKKAEDQIKDRIDGTKVTCGEVTKKTASAIEANSKASSSGGGY
;
A
#
# COMPACT_ATOMS: atom_id res chain seq x y z
N MET A 1 -16.41 49.14 -16.79
CA MET A 1 -15.19 48.30 -16.89
C MET A 1 -15.08 47.26 -15.77
N ASN A 2 -15.48 47.54 -14.51
CA ASN A 2 -15.43 46.56 -13.41
C ASN A 2 -16.25 45.27 -13.60
N LYS A 3 -17.40 45.32 -14.30
CA LYS A 3 -18.27 44.14 -14.48
C LYS A 3 -17.62 43.03 -15.34
N PHE A 4 -16.78 43.39 -16.31
CA PHE A 4 -16.11 42.42 -17.17
C PHE A 4 -14.98 41.70 -16.42
N ILE A 5 -14.25 42.41 -15.57
CA ILE A 5 -13.15 41.85 -14.78
C ILE A 5 -13.69 40.78 -13.82
N ILE A 6 -14.78 41.08 -13.10
CA ILE A 6 -15.42 40.16 -12.16
C ILE A 6 -15.91 38.89 -12.88
N SER A 7 -16.48 39.03 -14.07
CA SER A 7 -16.96 37.90 -14.87
C SER A 7 -15.83 36.94 -15.26
N THR A 8 -14.65 37.46 -15.61
CA THR A 8 -13.51 36.62 -16.03
C THR A 8 -12.93 35.82 -14.87
N PHE A 9 -12.85 36.40 -13.67
CA PHE A 9 -12.37 35.71 -12.48
C PHE A 9 -13.34 34.60 -12.02
N ILE A 10 -14.65 34.84 -12.10
CA ILE A 10 -15.66 33.82 -11.77
C ILE A 10 -15.59 32.66 -12.77
N SER A 11 -15.46 32.93 -14.07
CA SER A 11 -15.31 31.88 -15.08
C SER A 11 -14.03 31.07 -14.92
N ALA A 12 -12.91 31.71 -14.58
CA ALA A 12 -11.64 31.02 -14.31
C ALA A 12 -11.69 30.17 -13.03
N LEU A 13 -12.41 30.62 -12.00
CA LEU A 13 -12.59 29.86 -10.76
C LEU A 13 -13.44 28.60 -10.99
N ILE A 14 -14.51 28.69 -11.79
CA ILE A 14 -15.39 27.54 -12.12
C ILE A 14 -14.66 26.52 -13.00
N LEU A 15 -13.81 26.98 -13.93
CA LEU A 15 -13.01 26.10 -14.80
C LEU A 15 -11.78 25.51 -14.08
N GLY A 16 -11.22 26.20 -13.09
CA GLY A 16 -10.06 25.75 -12.32
C GLY A 16 -10.39 24.80 -11.16
N SER A 17 -11.64 24.77 -10.70
CA SER A 17 -12.06 23.91 -9.57
C SER A 17 -12.40 22.47 -9.96
N THR A 18 -12.42 22.14 -11.26
CA THR A 18 -12.62 20.76 -11.74
C THR A 18 -11.33 19.97 -11.95
N SER A 19 -10.16 20.61 -11.88
CA SER A 19 -8.86 19.94 -12.03
C SER A 19 -8.16 19.75 -10.68
N VAL A 20 -8.77 18.95 -9.80
CA VAL A 20 -7.99 18.26 -8.76
C VAL A 20 -7.28 17.10 -9.44
N SER A 21 -6.09 17.39 -9.96
CA SER A 21 -5.11 16.36 -10.28
C SER A 21 -4.52 15.89 -8.96
N ALA A 22 -5.22 14.96 -8.29
CA ALA A 22 -4.55 14.15 -7.30
C ALA A 22 -3.46 13.38 -8.07
N SER A 23 -2.20 13.79 -7.92
CA SER A 23 -1.04 13.00 -8.31
C SER A 23 -0.93 11.80 -7.37
N GLY A 24 -1.99 10.99 -7.33
CA GLY A 24 -1.99 9.70 -6.71
C GLY A 24 -1.45 8.73 -7.74
N ASN A 25 -0.36 8.04 -7.39
CA ASN A 25 0.10 6.88 -8.12
C ASN A 25 -1.14 5.99 -8.41
N LYS A 26 -1.48 5.84 -9.70
CA LYS A 26 -2.66 5.07 -10.14
C LYS A 26 -2.55 3.58 -9.77
N GLU A 27 -1.33 3.16 -9.43
CA GLU A 27 -1.00 1.80 -9.02
C GLU A 27 -0.21 1.82 -7.72
N SER A 28 -0.57 0.91 -6.82
CA SER A 28 0.18 0.71 -5.58
C SER A 28 1.58 0.24 -5.93
N ALA A 29 2.61 0.93 -5.44
CA ALA A 29 3.99 0.49 -5.56
C ALA A 29 4.24 -0.82 -4.79
N LEU A 30 3.29 -1.23 -3.94
CA LEU A 30 3.39 -2.45 -3.17
C LEU A 30 2.76 -3.63 -3.91
N THR A 31 3.50 -4.72 -4.00
CA THR A 31 2.98 -6.03 -4.42
C THR A 31 1.89 -6.50 -3.46
N PRO A 32 0.72 -6.92 -3.98
CA PRO A 32 -0.39 -7.36 -3.15
C PRO A 32 -0.05 -8.66 -2.44
N ILE A 33 -0.25 -8.68 -1.12
CA ILE A 33 -0.10 -9.85 -0.25
C ILE A 33 -1.44 -10.11 0.42
N ARG A 34 -1.84 -11.38 0.56
CA ARG A 34 -3.07 -11.73 1.28
C ARG A 34 -2.94 -11.35 2.75
N ALA A 35 -4.02 -10.83 3.34
CA ALA A 35 -4.05 -10.45 4.75
C ALA A 35 -3.67 -11.61 5.69
N GLN A 36 -4.12 -12.83 5.38
CA GLN A 36 -3.77 -14.05 6.11
C GLN A 36 -2.25 -14.28 6.14
N ASP A 37 -1.58 -14.13 5.01
CA ASP A 37 -0.13 -14.33 4.89
C ASP A 37 0.63 -13.28 5.71
N ILE A 38 0.18 -12.01 5.72
CA ILE A 38 0.75 -10.95 6.56
C ILE A 38 0.60 -11.28 8.05
N LEU A 39 -0.59 -11.70 8.49
CA LEU A 39 -0.84 -12.05 9.89
C LEU A 39 0.02 -13.23 10.35
N ASN A 40 0.22 -14.21 9.47
CA ASN A 40 1.09 -15.35 9.75
C ASN A 40 2.57 -14.93 9.82
N VAL A 41 3.04 -14.07 8.91
CA VAL A 41 4.41 -13.51 8.96
C VAL A 41 4.62 -12.75 10.28
N MET A 42 3.68 -11.91 10.68
CA MET A 42 3.76 -11.18 11.96
C MET A 42 3.78 -12.13 13.16
N SER A 43 3.01 -13.22 13.11
CA SER A 43 2.97 -14.22 14.18
C SER A 43 4.25 -15.07 14.25
N CYS A 44 5.04 -15.11 13.19
CA CYS A 44 6.30 -15.83 13.06
C CYS A 44 7.55 -14.98 13.32
N LYS A 45 7.42 -13.67 13.58
CA LYS A 45 8.54 -12.72 13.66
C LYS A 45 9.63 -13.10 14.68
N ASP A 46 9.23 -13.67 15.81
CA ASP A 46 10.13 -14.07 16.91
C ASP A 46 10.20 -15.59 17.08
N LYS A 47 9.80 -16.35 16.06
CA LYS A 47 9.76 -17.82 16.07
C LYS A 47 10.79 -18.43 15.15
N LYS A 48 11.22 -19.64 15.46
CA LYS A 48 12.12 -20.41 14.59
C LYS A 48 11.36 -20.85 13.34
N ALA A 49 12.09 -21.10 12.25
CA ALA A 49 11.49 -21.57 10.99
C ALA A 49 10.72 -22.90 11.14
N GLU A 50 11.11 -23.72 12.11
CA GLU A 50 10.53 -25.02 12.42
C GLU A 50 9.26 -24.93 13.27
N ASP A 51 9.01 -23.77 13.88
CA ASP A 51 7.87 -23.57 14.76
C ASP A 51 6.56 -23.53 13.95
N GLN A 52 5.51 -24.06 14.55
CA GLN A 52 4.16 -24.00 14.02
C GLN A 52 3.36 -22.90 14.74
N ILE A 53 2.59 -22.16 13.96
CA ILE A 53 1.59 -21.21 14.46
C ILE A 53 0.21 -21.64 14.01
N LYS A 54 -0.81 -21.17 14.73
CA LYS A 54 -2.20 -21.31 14.31
C LYS A 54 -2.60 -20.06 13.54
N ASP A 55 -3.08 -20.25 12.31
CA ASP A 55 -3.65 -19.21 11.48
C ASP A 55 -4.85 -18.55 12.18
N ARG A 56 -4.93 -17.23 12.13
CA ARG A 56 -5.97 -16.46 12.83
C ARG A 56 -7.28 -16.33 12.04
N ILE A 57 -7.29 -16.71 10.77
CA ILE A 57 -8.44 -16.61 9.87
C ILE A 57 -9.15 -17.97 9.78
N ASP A 58 -8.42 -19.05 9.49
CA ASP A 58 -9.01 -20.38 9.27
C ASP A 58 -8.64 -21.41 10.36
N GLY A 59 -7.71 -21.09 11.25
CA GLY A 59 -7.30 -21.97 12.35
C GLY A 59 -6.34 -23.09 11.95
N THR A 60 -5.86 -23.12 10.71
CA THR A 60 -4.90 -24.11 10.21
C THR A 60 -3.55 -23.96 10.90
N LYS A 61 -2.85 -25.08 11.14
CA LYS A 61 -1.48 -25.05 11.63
C LYS A 61 -0.53 -24.84 10.44
N VAL A 62 0.27 -23.80 10.49
CA VAL A 62 1.24 -23.47 9.43
C VAL A 62 2.64 -23.33 10.03
N THR A 63 3.65 -23.78 9.27
CA THR A 63 5.05 -23.73 9.67
C THR A 63 5.65 -22.38 9.28
N CYS A 64 6.37 -21.74 10.21
CA CYS A 64 6.90 -20.38 10.00
C CYS A 64 7.88 -20.26 8.84
N GLY A 65 8.68 -21.31 8.57
CA GLY A 65 9.56 -21.37 7.41
C GLY A 65 8.80 -21.31 6.08
N GLU A 66 7.64 -21.98 6.00
CA GLU A 66 6.81 -22.02 4.81
C GLU A 66 6.10 -20.67 4.57
N VAL A 67 5.57 -20.08 5.63
CA VAL A 67 4.96 -18.74 5.61
C VAL A 67 5.96 -17.68 5.13
N THR A 68 7.18 -17.71 5.69
CA THR A 68 8.24 -16.77 5.32
C THR A 68 8.64 -16.95 3.85
N LYS A 69 8.85 -18.21 3.40
CA LYS A 69 9.22 -18.51 2.01
C LYS A 69 8.15 -18.07 1.01
N LYS A 70 6.88 -18.34 1.32
CA LYS A 70 5.72 -17.97 0.50
C LYS A 70 5.59 -16.46 0.32
N THR A 71 5.96 -15.70 1.35
CA THR A 71 5.77 -14.24 1.37
C THR A 71 7.06 -13.46 1.05
N ALA A 72 8.22 -14.14 1.02
CA ALA A 72 9.55 -13.54 0.83
C ALA A 72 9.65 -12.69 -0.42
N SER A 73 9.22 -13.20 -1.58
CA SER A 73 9.33 -12.48 -2.85
C SER A 73 8.53 -11.18 -2.86
N ALA A 74 7.35 -11.17 -2.23
CA ALA A 74 6.52 -9.98 -2.13
C ALA A 74 7.07 -8.99 -1.08
N ILE A 75 7.55 -9.48 0.07
CA ILE A 75 8.19 -8.64 1.08
C ILE A 75 9.44 -7.97 0.52
N GLU A 76 10.26 -8.70 -0.25
CA GLU A 76 11.46 -8.16 -0.88
C GLU A 76 11.12 -7.10 -1.94
N ALA A 77 10.12 -7.37 -2.80
CA ALA A 77 9.64 -6.38 -3.77
C ALA A 77 9.12 -5.11 -3.10
N ASN A 78 8.36 -5.25 -2.00
CA ASN A 78 7.85 -4.13 -1.20
C ASN A 78 8.96 -3.38 -0.47
N SER A 79 9.98 -4.07 0.03
CA SER A 79 11.13 -3.45 0.73
C SER A 79 11.93 -2.55 -0.22
N LYS A 80 12.10 -2.98 -1.48
CA LYS A 80 12.76 -2.20 -2.53
C LYS A 80 11.94 -0.98 -2.94
N ALA A 81 10.62 -1.14 -3.10
CA ALA A 81 9.71 -0.04 -3.41
C ALA A 81 9.68 1.02 -2.28
N SER A 82 9.73 0.58 -1.02
CA SER A 82 9.73 1.49 0.13
C SER A 82 11.04 2.30 0.26
N SER A 83 12.16 1.80 -0.27
CA SER A 83 13.45 2.51 -0.28
C SER A 83 13.55 3.58 -1.38
N SER A 84 12.71 3.54 -2.43
CA SER A 84 12.74 4.53 -3.52
C SER A 84 11.70 5.65 -3.38
N GLY A 85 10.81 5.56 -2.38
CA GLY A 85 9.73 6.54 -2.14
C GLY A 85 10.06 7.64 -1.12
N GLY A 86 11.32 7.73 -0.68
CA GLY A 86 11.78 8.73 0.30
C GLY A 86 12.07 10.08 -0.33
N GLY A 87 11.02 10.79 -0.74
CA GLY A 87 11.09 12.17 -1.20
C GLY A 87 9.85 12.91 -0.74
N TYR A 88 9.84 13.31 0.53
CA TYR A 88 8.99 14.39 1.03
C TYR A 88 9.85 15.64 1.13
#